data_AF-A0A950W6H9-F1
#
_entry.id   AF-A0A950W6H9-F1
#
_cell.length_a   1.000
_cell.length_b   1.000
_cell.length_c   1.000
_cell.angle_alpha   90.00
_cell.angle_beta   90.00
_cell.angle_gamma   90.00
#
_symmetry.space_group_name_H-M   'P 1'
#
loop_
_entity.id
_entity.type
_entity.pdbx_description
1 polymer ?
#
loop_
_entity_poly.entity_id
_entity_poly.type
_entity_poly.pdbx_seq_one_letter_code
_entity_poly.pdbx_strand_id
1 'polypeptide(L)'
;MAGTIETHPAENSNWRKHKNACPFYRERWFPCNDVAAGEPMYQVFCLKGTPPVTAEEQAKCFRSKTCCWRLANKKQTKTDAAPEAAREATEETSLSSH
;
A
#
# COMPACT_ATOMS: atom_id res chain seq x y z
N MET A 1 8.66 -14.22 -28.64
CA MET A 1 7.43 -13.48 -28.33
C MET A 1 7.64 -12.79 -26.99
N ALA A 2 7.97 -11.49 -27.02
CA ALA A 2 8.01 -10.67 -25.82
C ALA A 2 6.62 -10.73 -25.17
N GLY A 3 6.54 -11.10 -23.89
CA GLY A 3 5.27 -11.15 -23.19
C GLY A 3 4.64 -9.77 -23.22
N THR A 4 3.41 -9.65 -23.71
CA THR A 4 2.68 -8.38 -23.75
C THR A 4 2.64 -7.77 -22.35
N ILE A 5 2.88 -6.46 -22.28
CA ILE A 5 2.85 -5.65 -21.04
C ILE A 5 1.47 -5.75 -20.35
N GLU A 6 0.44 -6.21 -21.07
CA GLU A 6 -0.93 -6.34 -20.57
C GLU A 6 -1.21 -7.67 -19.86
N THR A 7 -0.22 -8.54 -19.70
CA THR A 7 -0.45 -9.89 -19.16
C THR A 7 -0.82 -9.85 -17.66
N HIS A 8 -2.03 -10.26 -17.29
CA HIS A 8 -2.45 -10.28 -15.89
C HIS A 8 -1.71 -11.36 -15.08
N PRO A 9 -1.41 -11.17 -13.78
CA PRO A 9 -0.74 -12.18 -12.96
C PRO A 9 -1.50 -13.50 -12.77
N ALA A 10 -2.78 -13.54 -13.11
CA ALA A 10 -3.56 -14.77 -13.14
C ALA A 10 -3.31 -15.62 -14.40
N GLU A 11 -2.85 -14.99 -15.49
CA GLU A 11 -2.74 -15.60 -16.81
C GLU A 11 -1.30 -16.07 -17.12
N ASN A 12 -0.32 -15.69 -16.30
CA ASN A 12 1.08 -16.00 -16.56
C ASN A 12 1.82 -16.42 -15.29
N SER A 13 2.50 -17.56 -15.33
CA SER A 13 3.21 -18.11 -14.18
C SER A 13 4.54 -17.41 -13.86
N ASN A 14 4.99 -16.45 -14.66
CA ASN A 14 6.26 -15.74 -14.44
C ASN A 14 6.19 -14.63 -13.38
N TRP A 15 5.01 -14.37 -12.81
CA TRP A 15 4.86 -13.39 -11.75
C TRP A 15 5.40 -13.92 -10.43
N ARG A 16 6.43 -13.26 -9.91
CA ARG A 16 7.10 -13.62 -8.65
C ARG A 16 6.60 -12.74 -7.52
N LYS A 17 6.54 -13.34 -6.32
CA LYS A 17 6.33 -12.62 -5.07
C LYS A 17 7.69 -12.29 -4.46
N HIS A 18 7.92 -11.02 -4.15
CA HIS A 18 9.13 -10.58 -3.47
C HIS A 18 9.06 -10.94 -1.97
N LYS A 19 10.10 -11.59 -1.43
CA LYS A 19 10.10 -12.25 -0.09
C LYS A 19 9.79 -11.30 1.08
N ASN A 20 10.15 -10.03 0.95
CA ASN A 20 9.99 -9.00 1.99
C ASN A 20 9.01 -7.89 1.60
N ALA A 21 8.30 -8.03 0.47
CA ALA A 21 7.38 -7.01 0.00
C ALA A 21 5.93 -7.25 0.46
N CYS A 22 5.10 -6.25 0.18
CA CYS A 22 3.66 -6.29 0.29
C CYS A 22 3.08 -7.60 -0.24
N PRO A 23 2.13 -8.24 0.48
CA PRO A 23 1.52 -9.50 0.02
C PRO A 23 0.84 -9.41 -1.35
N PHE A 24 0.42 -8.20 -1.76
CA PHE A 24 -0.22 -7.95 -3.06
C PHE A 24 0.75 -7.51 -4.17
N TYR A 25 2.02 -7.27 -3.85
CA TYR A 25 3.03 -6.89 -4.82
C TYR A 25 3.46 -8.12 -5.64
N ARG A 26 3.49 -7.97 -6.96
CA ARG A 26 3.99 -8.96 -7.92
C ARG A 26 4.94 -8.27 -8.89
N GLU A 27 6.00 -8.97 -9.26
CA GLU A 27 6.94 -8.51 -10.30
C GLU A 27 7.22 -9.62 -11.29
N ARG A 28 7.49 -9.25 -12.53
CA ARG A 28 7.93 -10.16 -13.59
C ARG A 28 9.12 -9.54 -14.31
N TRP A 29 10.12 -10.36 -14.57
CA TRP A 29 11.31 -9.99 -15.34
C TRP A 29 11.14 -10.42 -16.80
N PHE A 30 11.62 -9.60 -17.73
CA PHE A 30 11.64 -9.92 -19.15
C PHE A 30 13.09 -10.26 -19.55
N PRO A 31 13.46 -11.55 -19.61
CA PRO A 31 14.84 -11.96 -19.85
C PRO A 31 15.35 -11.70 -21.28
N CYS A 32 14.46 -11.33 -22.20
CA CYS A 32 14.76 -11.11 -23.61
C CYS A 32 14.21 -9.76 -24.08
N ASN A 33 14.26 -8.75 -23.21
CA ASN A 33 13.85 -7.39 -23.56
C ASN A 33 14.98 -6.64 -24.27
N ASP A 34 14.63 -5.79 -25.24
CA ASP A 34 15.54 -4.90 -25.92
C ASP A 34 15.55 -3.52 -25.24
N VAL A 35 16.53 -3.32 -24.35
CA VAL A 35 16.67 -2.05 -23.61
C VAL A 35 16.99 -0.89 -24.55
N ALA A 36 17.67 -1.15 -25.68
CA ALA A 36 18.04 -0.12 -26.65
C ALA A 36 16.83 0.40 -27.45
N ALA A 37 15.83 -0.46 -27.68
CA ALA A 37 14.53 -0.11 -28.23
C ALA A 37 13.56 0.48 -27.18
N GLY A 38 13.99 0.59 -25.91
CA GLY A 38 13.18 1.13 -24.82
C GLY A 38 12.22 0.12 -24.19
N GLU A 39 12.41 -1.19 -24.40
CA GLU A 39 11.58 -2.21 -23.78
C GLU A 39 11.87 -2.34 -22.26
N PRO A 40 10.83 -2.48 -21.41
CA PRO A 40 11.01 -2.56 -19.97
C PRO A 40 11.70 -3.86 -19.55
N MET A 41 12.69 -3.76 -18.65
CA MET A 41 13.39 -4.93 -18.08
C MET A 41 12.51 -5.75 -17.12
N TYR A 42 11.59 -5.08 -16.43
CA TYR A 42 10.67 -5.71 -15.51
C TYR A 42 9.35 -4.95 -15.47
N GLN A 43 8.31 -5.65 -15.01
CA GLN A 43 7.00 -5.06 -14.77
C GLN A 43 6.54 -5.36 -13.35
N VAL A 44 5.84 -4.40 -12.76
CA VAL A 44 5.26 -4.48 -11.44
C VAL A 44 3.74 -4.48 -11.54
N PHE A 45 3.09 -5.30 -10.71
CA PHE A 45 1.63 -5.35 -10.59
C PHE A 45 1.22 -5.42 -9.13
N CYS A 46 0.10 -4.78 -8.82
CA CYS A 46 -0.54 -4.88 -7.52
C CYS A 46 -1.88 -5.58 -7.66
N LEU A 47 -2.11 -6.66 -6.92
CA LEU A 47 -3.38 -7.40 -6.93
C LEU A 47 -4.60 -6.57 -6.44
N LYS A 48 -4.38 -5.36 -5.95
CA LYS A 48 -5.43 -4.39 -5.61
C LYS A 48 -5.68 -3.36 -6.72
N GLY A 49 -5.13 -3.55 -7.92
CA GLY A 49 -5.27 -2.61 -9.04
C GLY A 49 -4.57 -1.27 -8.82
N THR A 50 -3.68 -1.19 -7.82
CA THR A 50 -2.98 0.05 -7.47
C THR A 50 -1.47 -0.23 -7.43
N PRO A 51 -0.79 -0.38 -8.58
CA PRO A 51 0.66 -0.51 -8.58
C PRO A 51 1.32 0.76 -8.01
N PRO A 52 2.55 0.67 -7.46
CA PRO A 52 3.32 1.85 -7.17
C PRO A 52 3.69 2.55 -8.48
N VAL A 53 3.47 3.86 -8.57
CA VAL A 53 3.81 4.66 -9.76
C VAL A 53 5.16 5.36 -9.57
N THR A 54 5.56 5.61 -8.31
CA THR A 54 6.85 6.20 -7.97
C THR A 54 7.78 5.23 -7.25
N ALA A 55 9.09 5.49 -7.34
CA ALA A 55 10.11 4.71 -6.63
C ALA A 55 9.89 4.72 -5.11
N GLU A 56 9.40 5.84 -4.57
CA GLU A 56 9.06 5.97 -3.14
C GLU A 56 7.91 5.05 -2.74
N GLU A 57 6.86 4.96 -3.57
CA GLU A 57 5.76 4.03 -3.33
C GLU A 57 6.21 2.57 -3.43
N GLN A 58 7.11 2.27 -4.36
CA GLN A 58 7.70 0.94 -4.51
C GLN A 58 8.55 0.57 -3.29
N ALA A 59 9.34 1.51 -2.77
CA ALA A 59 10.10 1.31 -1.53
C ALA A 59 9.18 1.03 -0.33
N LYS A 60 8.02 1.70 -0.23
CA LYS A 60 7.00 1.40 0.79
C LYS A 60 6.45 -0.02 0.61
N CYS A 61 6.17 -0.43 -0.62
CA CYS A 61 5.76 -1.81 -0.93
C CYS A 61 6.81 -2.84 -0.49
N PHE A 62 8.10 -2.56 -0.64
CA PHE A 62 9.19 -3.46 -0.23
C PHE A 62 9.44 -3.53 1.28
N ARG A 63 8.86 -2.63 2.08
CA ARG A 63 9.04 -2.59 3.54
C ARG A 63 7.88 -3.22 4.32
N SER A 64 6.77 -3.60 3.67
CA SER A 64 5.56 -4.08 4.35
C SER A 64 5.26 -5.55 4.08
N LYS A 65 5.99 -6.47 4.73
CA LYS A 65 5.87 -7.92 4.50
C LYS A 65 4.50 -8.52 4.89
N THR A 66 3.85 -7.98 5.91
CA THR A 66 2.63 -8.55 6.50
C THR A 66 1.33 -7.92 5.98
N CYS A 67 1.37 -6.66 5.53
CA CYS A 67 0.20 -5.88 5.13
C CYS A 67 0.52 -4.93 3.98
N CYS A 68 -0.50 -4.40 3.31
CA CYS A 68 -0.32 -3.28 2.37
C CYS A 68 -0.20 -1.96 3.12
N TRP A 69 0.82 -1.15 2.84
CA TRP A 69 1.01 0.17 3.46
C TRP A 69 -0.19 1.09 3.24
N ARG A 70 -0.83 1.04 2.06
CA ARG A 70 -2.06 1.81 1.77
C ARG A 70 -3.25 1.37 2.62
N LEU A 71 -3.32 0.09 3.00
CA LEU A 71 -4.39 -0.43 3.87
C LEU A 71 -4.08 -0.18 5.36
N ALA A 72 -2.80 -0.19 5.74
CA ALA A 72 -2.37 0.11 7.10
C ALA A 72 -2.68 1.57 7.47
N ASN A 73 -2.37 2.53 6.58
CA ASN A 73 -2.66 3.95 6.83
C ASN A 73 -4.16 4.22 7.00
N LYS A 74 -5.03 3.55 6.23
CA LYS A 74 -6.49 3.68 6.37
C LYS A 74 -7.03 3.23 7.73
N LYS A 75 -6.33 2.32 8.41
CA LYS A 75 -6.71 1.90 9.77
C LYS A 75 -6.26 2.92 10.82
N GLN A 76 -5.09 3.53 10.66
CA GLN A 76 -4.56 4.51 11.62
C GLN A 76 -5.41 5.78 11.68
N THR A 77 -5.94 6.26 10.55
CA THR A 77 -6.81 7.46 10.53
C THR A 77 -8.14 7.25 11.28
N LYS A 78 -8.58 6.01 11.52
CA LYS A 78 -9.83 5.74 12.25
C LYS A 78 -9.66 5.71 13.77
N THR A 79 -8.43 5.66 14.29
CA THR A 79 -8.18 5.59 15.74
C THR A 79 -7.90 6.98 16.35
N ASP A 80 -7.58 7.97 15.53
CA ASP A 80 -7.31 9.35 15.98
C ASP A 80 -8.54 10.27 15.94
N ALA A 81 -9.65 9.81 15.35
CA ALA A 81 -10.92 10.53 15.35
C ALA A 81 -11.79 10.13 16.55
N ALA A 82 -11.28 10.31 17.76
CA ALA A 82 -12.12 10.50 18.93
C ALA A 82 -12.29 12.02 19.10
N PRO A 83 -13.47 12.61 18.79
CA PRO A 83 -13.73 13.97 19.22
C PRO A 83 -13.81 13.97 20.75
N GLU A 84 -12.76 14.48 21.36
CA GLU A 84 -12.74 15.02 22.73
C GLU A 84 -13.68 16.23 22.75
N ALA A 85 -14.98 15.98 22.81
CA ALA A 85 -16.00 17.00 22.96
C ALA A 85 -17.02 16.52 24.00
N ALA A 86 -17.23 17.35 25.02
CA ALA A 86 -18.16 17.19 26.15
C ALA A 86 -17.66 16.40 27.37
N ARG A 87 -16.57 16.85 27.98
CA ARG A 87 -16.39 16.74 29.44
C ARG A 87 -15.89 18.08 30.01
N GLU A 88 -16.66 19.15 29.87
CA GLU A 88 -16.45 20.37 30.68
C GLU A 88 -17.67 21.30 30.62
N ALA A 89 -18.56 21.12 31.58
CA ALA A 89 -19.56 22.03 32.15
C ALA A 89 -20.24 21.19 33.24
N THR A 90 -20.10 21.42 34.55
CA THR A 90 -19.98 22.67 35.30
C THR A 90 -19.39 22.33 36.67
N GLU A 91 -18.25 22.92 37.00
CA GLU A 91 -17.83 23.16 38.38
C GLU A 91 -17.95 24.67 38.62
N GLU A 92 -19.01 25.06 39.33
CA GLU A 92 -19.16 26.28 40.13
C GLU A 92 -20.60 26.21 40.69
N THR A 93 -20.93 26.39 41.96
CA THR A 93 -20.21 26.97 43.07
C THR A 93 -20.83 26.46 44.38
N SER A 94 -20.03 26.57 45.43
CA SER A 94 -20.29 26.19 46.82
C SER A 94 -21.35 27.07 47.51
N LEU A 95 -21.76 26.66 48.73
CA LEU A 95 -22.52 27.39 49.78
C LEU A 95 -24.06 27.39 49.64
N SER A 96 -24.90 27.09 50.64
CA SER A 96 -24.73 27.06 52.11
C SER A 96 -25.87 26.28 52.78
N SER A 97 -25.57 25.76 53.97
CA SER A 97 -26.48 25.21 54.97
C SER A 97 -27.58 26.18 55.41
N HIS A 98 -28.81 25.67 55.61
CA HIS A 98 -29.60 25.82 56.85
C HIS A 98 -30.81 24.87 56.84
#